data_AF-A0A1H5X3T1-F1
#
_entry.id   AF-A0A1H5X3T1-F1
#
_cell.length_a   1.000
_cell.length_b   1.000
_cell.length_c   1.000
_cell.angle_alpha   90.00
_cell.angle_beta   90.00
_cell.angle_gamma   90.00
#
_symmetry.space_group_name_H-M   'P 1'
#
loop_
_entity.id
_entity.type
_entity.pdbx_description
1 polymer ?
#
loop_
_entity_poly.entity_id
_entity_poly.type
_entity_poly.pdbx_seq_one_letter_code
_entity_poly.pdbx_strand_id
1 'polypeptide(L)'
;MKKLMLFTPLIAVAMMTSVPMSSLAEKTAETNTAASNVKVDQNSLGYRNGVEAYQLDKLAGRQIGAKTSHLYKNPPVKSGPERDDYRAQFEAGYNATMNQGS
;
A
#
# COMPACT_ATOMS: atom_id res chain seq x y z
N MET A 1 18.41 31.99 40.06
CA MET A 1 17.29 31.44 39.26
C MET A 1 17.60 31.70 37.78
N LYS A 2 17.75 30.64 36.98
CA LYS A 2 18.23 30.69 35.59
C LYS A 2 17.08 31.05 34.63
N LYS A 3 17.30 32.01 33.74
CA LYS A 3 16.51 32.22 32.51
C LYS A 3 17.39 31.77 31.34
N LEU A 4 16.89 30.90 30.48
CA LEU A 4 17.47 30.71 29.15
C LEU A 4 16.37 30.32 28.16
N MET A 5 15.92 31.33 27.41
CA MET A 5 15.18 31.16 26.17
C MET A 5 16.14 30.59 25.12
N LEU A 6 15.74 29.53 24.43
CA LEU A 6 16.45 28.99 23.26
C LEU A 6 15.55 29.15 22.03
N PHE A 7 15.83 30.21 21.28
CA PHE A 7 15.42 30.36 19.89
C PHE A 7 16.46 29.64 19.02
N THR A 8 16.07 28.57 18.34
CA THR A 8 16.94 27.91 17.35
C THR A 8 16.44 28.28 15.95
N PRO A 9 17.29 28.89 15.08
CA PRO A 9 16.88 29.38 13.79
C PRO A 9 16.90 28.32 12.69
N LEU A 10 16.12 28.62 11.65
CA LEU A 10 16.03 28.03 10.31
C LEU A 10 17.28 27.28 9.83
N ILE A 11 17.07 26.04 9.37
CA ILE A 11 17.94 25.39 8.41
C ILE A 11 17.22 25.40 7.06
N ALA A 12 17.61 26.32 6.18
CA ALA A 12 17.30 26.25 4.77
C ALA A 12 18.40 25.43 4.07
N VAL A 13 18.02 24.30 3.48
CA VAL A 13 18.87 23.57 2.53
C VAL A 13 18.12 23.55 1.20
N ALA A 14 18.54 24.45 0.32
CA ALA A 14 18.25 24.35 -1.10
C ALA A 14 19.43 23.64 -1.77
N MET A 15 19.20 22.49 -2.39
CA MET A 15 20.10 21.97 -3.40
C MET A 15 19.29 21.55 -4.62
N MET A 16 19.58 22.24 -5.71
CA MET A 16 18.99 22.13 -7.03
C MET A 16 19.63 20.94 -7.75
N THR A 17 18.84 20.02 -8.30
CA THR A 17 19.20 19.26 -9.51
C THR A 17 17.92 18.93 -10.29
N SER A 18 17.81 19.52 -11.47
CA SER A 18 16.75 19.36 -12.45
C SER A 18 16.76 17.98 -13.12
N VAL A 19 15.73 17.16 -12.90
CA VAL A 19 15.32 16.08 -13.82
C VAL A 19 13.80 15.92 -13.71
N PRO A 20 13.01 16.02 -14.80
CA PRO A 20 11.60 15.67 -14.74
C PRO A 20 11.51 14.15 -14.91
N MET A 21 11.71 13.43 -13.83
CA MET A 21 11.25 12.05 -13.74
C MET A 21 9.87 12.10 -13.11
N SER A 22 8.83 11.89 -13.91
CA SER A 22 7.50 11.54 -13.43
C SER A 22 7.60 10.26 -12.60
N SER A 23 7.87 10.42 -11.31
CA SER A 23 7.83 9.36 -10.31
C SER A 23 6.68 9.69 -9.39
N LEU A 24 5.60 8.92 -9.54
CA LEU A 24 4.47 8.86 -8.61
C LEU A 24 4.97 8.35 -7.26
N ALA A 25 5.55 9.23 -6.44
CA ALA A 25 6.08 8.91 -5.12
C ALA A 25 5.99 10.12 -4.18
N GLU A 26 4.76 10.54 -3.87
CA GLU A 26 4.43 11.29 -2.65
C GLU A 26 3.13 10.64 -2.15
N LYS A 27 3.07 10.00 -0.99
CA LYS A 27 3.25 10.63 0.32
C LYS A 27 3.28 9.52 1.38
N THR A 28 4.45 9.18 1.89
CA THR A 28 4.57 8.48 3.17
C THR A 28 5.16 9.46 4.17
N ALA A 29 4.30 10.16 4.88
CA ALA A 29 4.65 10.82 6.13
C ALA A 29 3.38 10.97 6.98
N GLU A 30 3.56 10.64 8.26
CA GLU A 30 2.75 11.01 9.41
C GLU A 30 1.67 10.01 9.86
N THR A 31 2.14 9.12 10.73
CA THR A 31 1.46 8.60 11.92
C THR A 31 0.58 9.66 12.59
N ASN A 32 -0.73 9.43 12.62
CA ASN A 32 -1.54 9.50 13.83
C ASN A 32 -2.97 9.01 13.55
N THR A 33 -3.45 8.16 14.47
CA THR A 33 -4.82 7.71 14.67
C THR A 33 -5.88 8.74 14.29
N ALA A 34 -6.39 8.61 13.08
CA ALA A 34 -7.74 9.01 12.74
C ALA A 34 -8.35 7.81 12.03
N ALA A 35 -9.41 7.23 12.60
CA ALA A 35 -10.31 6.37 11.84
C ALA A 35 -10.97 7.25 10.78
N SER A 36 -10.22 7.58 9.73
CA SER A 36 -10.74 8.22 8.56
C SER A 36 -11.69 7.23 7.94
N ASN A 37 -12.98 7.58 7.91
CA ASN A 37 -13.98 6.95 7.06
C ASN A 37 -13.67 7.28 5.59
N VAL A 38 -12.41 7.06 5.15
CA VAL A 38 -12.10 6.88 3.74
C VAL A 38 -12.96 5.69 3.37
N LYS A 39 -13.98 5.89 2.52
CA LYS A 39 -14.59 4.80 1.81
C LYS A 39 -13.48 4.21 0.94
N VAL A 40 -12.68 3.32 1.53
CA VAL A 40 -11.67 2.57 0.82
C VAL A 40 -12.47 1.76 -0.18
N ASP A 41 -12.31 2.10 -1.46
CA ASP A 41 -12.89 1.31 -2.52
C ASP A 41 -12.41 -0.12 -2.36
N GLN A 42 -13.32 -1.01 -1.95
CA GLN A 42 -13.01 -2.40 -1.62
C GLN A 42 -12.44 -3.15 -2.83
N ASN A 43 -12.81 -2.70 -4.04
CA ASN A 43 -12.31 -3.26 -5.29
C ASN A 43 -10.83 -2.91 -5.49
N SER A 44 -10.48 -1.62 -5.34
CA SER A 44 -9.09 -1.16 -5.35
C SER A 44 -8.25 -1.81 -4.25
N LEU A 45 -8.85 -2.06 -3.06
CA LEU A 45 -8.18 -2.76 -1.97
C LEU A 45 -7.88 -4.22 -2.33
N GLY A 46 -8.86 -4.95 -2.87
CA GLY A 46 -8.69 -6.32 -3.34
C GLY A 46 -7.53 -6.45 -4.32
N TYR A 47 -7.52 -5.60 -5.36
CA TYR A 47 -6.47 -5.60 -6.36
C TYR A 47 -5.08 -5.36 -5.77
N ARG A 48 -4.92 -4.32 -4.95
CA ARG A 48 -3.63 -4.01 -4.30
C ARG A 48 -3.14 -5.15 -3.40
N ASN A 49 -4.03 -5.73 -2.61
CA ASN A 49 -3.71 -6.85 -1.74
C ASN A 49 -3.29 -8.09 -2.56
N GLY A 50 -3.88 -8.30 -3.75
CA GLY A 50 -3.48 -9.35 -4.67
C GLY A 50 -2.06 -9.16 -5.21
N VAL A 51 -1.71 -7.94 -5.64
CA VAL A 51 -0.36 -7.57 -6.09
C VAL A 51 0.67 -7.82 -4.99
N GLU A 52 0.40 -7.32 -3.78
CA GLU A 52 1.30 -7.47 -2.64
C GLU A 52 1.46 -8.94 -2.23
N ALA A 53 0.37 -9.72 -2.23
CA ALA A 53 0.43 -11.14 -1.93
C ALA A 53 1.35 -11.90 -2.90
N TYR A 54 1.28 -11.61 -4.20
CA TYR A 54 2.20 -12.21 -5.17
C TYR A 54 3.65 -11.83 -4.92
N GLN A 55 3.92 -10.55 -4.61
CA GLN A 55 5.27 -10.09 -4.30
C GLN A 55 5.85 -10.80 -3.06
N LEU A 56 5.04 -10.95 -2.01
CA LEU A 56 5.42 -11.68 -0.80
C LEU A 56 5.65 -13.18 -1.08
N ASP A 57 4.81 -13.79 -1.91
CA ASP A 57 4.97 -15.18 -2.33
C ASP A 57 6.25 -15.36 -3.15
N LYS A 58 6.55 -14.45 -4.08
CA LYS A 58 7.80 -14.41 -4.85
C LYS A 58 9.02 -14.25 -3.93
N LEU A 59 8.98 -13.33 -2.98
CA LEU A 59 10.05 -13.11 -2.00
C LEU A 59 10.28 -14.34 -1.11
N ALA A 60 9.21 -15.04 -0.75
CA ALA A 60 9.26 -16.27 0.03
C ALA A 60 9.61 -17.52 -0.82
N GLY A 61 9.76 -17.38 -2.14
CA GLY A 61 10.00 -18.50 -3.06
C GLY A 61 8.84 -19.49 -3.17
N ARG A 62 7.62 -19.06 -2.83
CA ARG A 62 6.43 -19.92 -2.80
C ARG A 62 5.56 -19.66 -4.03
N GLN A 63 5.15 -20.71 -4.73
CA GLN A 63 4.22 -20.62 -5.88
C GLN A 63 2.84 -21.14 -5.48
N ILE A 64 2.18 -20.41 -4.57
CA ILE A 64 1.00 -20.93 -3.88
C ILE A 64 -0.31 -20.51 -4.59
N GLY A 65 -0.27 -19.43 -5.37
CA GLY A 65 -1.41 -18.94 -6.14
C GLY A 65 -2.39 -18.13 -5.29
N ALA A 66 -3.11 -17.19 -5.92
CA ALA A 66 -3.93 -16.17 -5.25
C ALA A 66 -4.87 -16.72 -4.16
N LYS A 67 -5.52 -17.87 -4.43
CA LYS A 67 -6.55 -18.46 -3.55
C LYS A 67 -6.02 -18.99 -2.22
N THR A 68 -4.71 -19.14 -2.11
CA THR A 68 -4.08 -19.68 -0.90
C THR A 68 -3.72 -18.60 0.10
N SER A 69 -3.64 -17.35 -0.35
CA SER A 69 -3.42 -16.19 0.50
C SER A 69 -4.48 -16.10 1.59
N HIS A 70 -4.03 -15.79 2.80
CA HIS A 70 -4.91 -15.57 3.96
C HIS A 70 -5.90 -14.43 3.71
N LEU A 71 -5.52 -13.40 2.93
CA LEU A 71 -6.39 -12.28 2.56
C LEU A 71 -7.47 -12.67 1.56
N TYR A 72 -7.25 -13.72 0.75
CA TYR A 72 -8.27 -14.26 -0.14
C TYR A 72 -9.29 -15.11 0.64
N LYS A 73 -8.79 -15.94 1.56
CA LYS A 73 -9.61 -16.82 2.39
C LYS A 73 -10.46 -16.02 3.38
N ASN A 74 -9.82 -15.07 4.06
CA ASN A 74 -10.39 -14.22 5.10
C ASN A 74 -10.26 -12.74 4.69
N PRO A 75 -11.05 -12.29 3.70
CA PRO A 75 -11.00 -10.91 3.25
C PRO A 75 -11.50 -9.95 4.36
N PRO A 76 -11.05 -8.69 4.37
CA PRO A 76 -11.45 -7.68 5.36
C PRO A 76 -12.91 -7.20 5.20
N VAL A 77 -13.72 -7.91 4.42
CA VAL A 77 -15.10 -7.56 4.05
C VAL A 77 -16.05 -8.56 4.68
N LYS A 78 -17.12 -8.07 5.31
CA LYS A 78 -18.08 -8.87 6.07
C LYS A 78 -19.08 -9.58 5.13
N SER A 79 -18.59 -10.49 4.29
CA SER A 79 -19.38 -11.41 3.44
C SER A 79 -20.29 -10.76 2.38
N GLY A 80 -20.92 -11.59 1.53
CA GLY A 80 -21.83 -11.14 0.47
C GLY A 80 -21.13 -10.75 -0.84
N PRO A 81 -21.83 -10.04 -1.75
CA PRO A 81 -21.31 -9.65 -3.07
C PRO A 81 -19.98 -8.91 -3.00
N GLU A 82 -19.82 -8.01 -2.03
CA GLU A 82 -18.58 -7.23 -1.82
C GLU A 82 -17.36 -8.12 -1.53
N ARG A 83 -17.59 -9.27 -0.88
CA ARG A 83 -16.54 -10.27 -0.62
C ARG A 83 -16.11 -10.95 -1.91
N ASP A 84 -17.06 -11.26 -2.76
CA ASP A 84 -16.81 -11.96 -4.02
C ASP A 84 -16.16 -11.00 -5.04
N ASP A 85 -16.58 -9.74 -5.07
CA ASP A 85 -15.93 -8.65 -5.82
C ASP A 85 -14.50 -8.42 -5.34
N TYR A 86 -14.28 -8.33 -4.02
CA TYR A 86 -12.94 -8.24 -3.45
C TYR A 86 -12.05 -9.41 -3.90
N ARG A 87 -12.57 -10.65 -3.86
CA ARG A 87 -11.82 -11.85 -4.28
C ARG A 87 -11.50 -11.84 -5.77
N ALA A 88 -12.45 -11.41 -6.60
CA ALA A 88 -12.23 -11.27 -8.04
C ALA A 88 -11.12 -10.25 -8.34
N GLN A 89 -11.15 -9.10 -7.67
CA GLN A 89 -10.11 -8.08 -7.81
C GLN A 89 -8.76 -8.55 -7.25
N PHE A 90 -8.76 -9.28 -6.15
CA PHE A 90 -7.57 -9.89 -5.57
C PHE A 90 -6.89 -10.86 -6.55
N GLU A 91 -7.68 -11.75 -7.17
CA GLU A 91 -7.16 -12.65 -8.22
C GLU A 91 -6.61 -11.87 -9.40
N ALA A 92 -7.31 -10.83 -9.85
CA ALA A 92 -6.86 -9.99 -10.95
C ALA A 92 -5.50 -9.33 -10.66
N GLY A 93 -5.32 -8.72 -9.49
CA GLY A 93 -4.05 -8.08 -9.10
C GLY A 93 -2.90 -9.06 -8.92
N TYR A 94 -3.18 -10.23 -8.33
CA TYR A 94 -2.20 -11.30 -8.18
C TYR A 94 -1.71 -11.79 -9.55
N ASN A 95 -2.65 -12.11 -10.45
CA ASN A 95 -2.34 -12.63 -11.79
C ASN A 95 -1.68 -11.57 -12.68
N ALA A 96 -2.08 -10.31 -12.59
CA ALA A 96 -1.45 -9.22 -13.33
C ALA A 96 0.05 -9.11 -13.00
N THR A 97 0.40 -9.21 -11.72
CA THR A 97 1.80 -9.15 -11.27
C THR A 97 2.57 -10.42 -11.60
N MET A 98 1.91 -11.58 -11.56
CA MET A 98 2.49 -12.86 -11.97
C MET A 98 2.91 -12.84 -13.45
N ASN A 99 2.02 -12.34 -14.32
CA ASN A 99 2.25 -12.30 -15.76
C ASN A 99 3.22 -11.19 -16.19
N GLN A 100 3.35 -10.10 -15.42
CA GLN A 100 4.33 -9.04 -15.69
C GLN A 100 5.77 -9.43 -15.30
N GLY A 101 5.94 -10.43 -14.44
CA GLY A 101 7.24 -10.90 -13.96
C GLY A 101 7.81 -12.11 -14.70
N SER A 102 7.22 -12.48 -15.85
CA SER A 102 7.61 -13.61 -16.70
C SER A 102 8.41 -13.16 -17.92
#